data_AF-X0WP04-F1
#
_entry.id   AF-X0WP04-F1
#
_cell.length_a   1.000
_cell.length_b   1.000
_cell.length_c   1.000
_cell.angle_alpha   90.00
_cell.angle_beta   90.00
_cell.angle_gamma   90.00
#
_symmetry.space_group_name_H-M   'P 1'
#
loop_
_entity.id
_entity.type
_entity.pdbx_description
1 polymer ?
#
loop_
_entity_poly.entity_id
_entity_poly.type
_entity_poly.pdbx_seq_one_letter_code
_entity_poly.pdbx_strand_id
1 'polypeptide(L)' 'MRIGLNAGEPIAEEEDLFGTAVILAARIAAKAEGGEIVASDVVRQLVAGKGFVFADRGETALRGFEDPVRLYEIRWQEEE' A
#
# COMPACT_ATOMS: atom_id res chain seq x y z
N MET A 1 9.53 -11.35 -4.91
CA MET A 1 8.75 -10.17 -5.37
C MET A 1 8.29 -9.39 -4.14
N ARG A 2 8.08 -8.08 -4.22
CA ARG A 2 7.51 -7.27 -3.14
C ARG A 2 6.43 -6.36 -3.72
N ILE A 3 5.31 -6.20 -3.03
CA ILE A 3 4.13 -5.49 -3.57
C ILE A 3 3.71 -4.38 -2.60
N GLY A 4 3.40 -3.22 -3.16
CA GLY A 4 2.81 -2.09 -2.44
C GLY A 4 1.51 -1.66 -3.08
N LEU A 5 0.47 -1.48 -2.27
CA LEU A 5 -0.86 -1.08 -2.72
C LEU A 5 -1.24 0.27 -2.12
N ASN A 6 -1.75 1.15 -2.97
CA ASN A 6 -2.41 2.37 -2.57
C ASN A 6 -3.62 2.60 -3.49
N ALA A 7 -4.61 3.36 -3.00
CA ALA A 7 -5.69 3.87 -3.82
C ALA A 7 -5.77 5.40 -3.70
N GLY A 8 -6.22 6.04 -4.76
CA GLY A 8 -6.30 7.49 -4.87
C GLY A 8 -6.40 7.89 -6.34
N GLU A 9 -6.54 9.19 -6.59
CA GLU A 9 -6.64 9.73 -7.94
C GLU A 9 -5.23 9.98 -8.51
N PRO A 10 -4.79 9.24 -9.55
CA PRO A 10 -3.57 9.59 -10.27
C PRO A 10 -3.86 10.69 -11.30
N ILE A 11 -2.79 11.31 -11.81
CA ILE A 11 -2.85 12.12 -13.02
C ILE A 11 -2.53 11.17 -14.19
N ALA A 12 -3.47 11.01 -15.13
CA ALA A 12 -3.26 10.20 -16.32
C ALA A 12 -2.84 11.09 -17.49
N GLU A 13 -1.67 10.81 -18.07
CA GLU A 13 -1.17 11.48 -19.28
C GLU A 13 -0.66 10.43 -20.26
N GLU A 14 -1.15 10.49 -21.50
CA GLU A 14 -0.87 9.51 -22.56
C GLU A 14 -1.12 8.06 -22.09
N GLU A 15 -0.05 7.28 -21.89
CA GLU A 15 -0.08 5.87 -21.47
C GLU A 15 0.54 5.64 -20.07
N ASP A 16 0.67 6.70 -19.25
CA ASP A 16 1.31 6.61 -17.92
C ASP A 16 0.49 7.30 -16.80
N LEU A 17 0.80 6.94 -15.55
CA LEU A 17 0.14 7.43 -14.33
C LEU A 17 1.13 8.13 -13.40
N PHE A 18 0.78 9.36 -13.03
CA PHE A 18 1.61 10.23 -12.21
C PHE A 18 0.88 10.69 -10.94
N GLY A 19 1.63 11.43 -10.12
CA GLY A 19 1.10 12.09 -8.94
C GLY A 19 1.22 11.28 -7.66
N THR A 20 0.69 11.86 -6.59
CA THR A 20 0.90 11.41 -5.21
C THR A 20 0.40 9.99 -4.97
N ALA A 21 -0.70 9.57 -5.60
CA ALA A 21 -1.25 8.23 -5.43
C ALA A 21 -0.28 7.13 -5.89
N VAL A 22 0.39 7.32 -7.03
CA VAL A 22 1.36 6.37 -7.59
C VAL A 22 2.68 6.42 -6.82
N ILE A 23 3.15 7.61 -6.48
CA ILE A 23 4.36 7.79 -5.65
C ILE A 23 4.17 7.10 -4.30
N LEU A 24 3.00 7.23 -3.67
CA LEU A 24 2.69 6.57 -2.40
C LEU A 24 2.75 5.05 -2.55
N ALA A 25 2.11 4.46 -3.56
CA ALA A 25 2.18 3.02 -3.84
C ALA A 25 3.63 2.53 -3.95
N ALA A 26 4.48 3.27 -4.68
CA ALA A 26 5.89 2.94 -4.82
C ALA A 26 6.68 3.03 -3.49
N ARG A 27 6.36 4.00 -2.62
CA ARG A 27 6.96 4.12 -1.28
C ARG A 27 6.52 2.97 -0.36
N ILE A 28 5.26 2.56 -0.46
CA ILE A 28 4.74 1.40 0.27
C ILE A 28 5.42 0.11 -0.20
N ALA A 29 5.57 -0.10 -1.50
CA ALA A 29 6.27 -1.25 -2.06
C ALA A 29 7.72 -1.33 -1.60
N ALA A 30 8.38 -0.19 -1.37
CA ALA A 30 9.74 -0.14 -0.84
C ALA A 30 9.84 -0.49 0.66
N LYS A 31 8.71 -0.55 1.39
CA LYS A 31 8.64 -0.99 2.79
C LYS A 31 8.32 -2.47 2.95
N ALA A 32 7.93 -3.14 1.86
CA ALA A 32 7.66 -4.56 1.82
C ALA A 32 8.97 -5.37 1.71
N GLU A 33 9.05 -6.45 2.48
CA GLU A 33 10.07 -7.48 2.35
C GLU A 33 9.73 -8.45 1.20
N GLY A 34 10.61 -9.43 0.96
CA GLY A 34 10.41 -10.42 -0.08
C GLY A 34 9.22 -11.33 0.23
N GLY A 35 8.22 -11.36 -0.66
CA GLY A 35 7.00 -12.14 -0.50
C GLY A 35 5.85 -11.36 0.15
N GLU A 36 6.11 -10.16 0.67
CA GLU A 36 5.09 -9.36 1.33
C GLU A 36 4.25 -8.54 0.36
N ILE A 37 2.99 -8.36 0.77
CA ILE A 37 2.05 -7.40 0.18
C ILE A 37 1.74 -6.37 1.26
N VAL A 38 2.09 -5.11 1.04
CA VAL A 38 1.83 -4.03 2.00
C VAL A 38 0.85 -3.03 1.37
N ALA A 39 -0.11 -2.55 2.14
CA ALA A 39 -1.16 -1.64 1.69
C ALA A 39 -1.31 -0.44 2.63
N SER A 40 -1.81 0.68 2.10
CA SER A 40 -2.29 1.81 2.90
C SER A 40 -3.68 1.53 3.51
N ASP A 41 -4.06 2.31 4.52
CA ASP A 41 -5.40 2.19 5.15
C ASP A 41 -6.54 2.33 4.13
N VAL A 42 -6.41 3.22 3.14
CA VAL A 42 -7.47 3.44 2.14
C VAL A 42 -7.83 2.17 1.38
N VAL A 43 -6.83 1.34 1.03
CA VAL A 43 -7.06 0.04 0.37
C VAL A 43 -7.82 -0.90 1.30
N ARG A 44 -7.41 -0.97 2.57
CA ARG A 44 -8.07 -1.79 3.60
C ARG A 44 -9.54 -1.40 3.78
N GLN A 45 -9.83 -0.10 3.82
CA GLN A 45 -11.19 0.42 3.95
C GLN A 45 -12.05 0.10 2.71
N LEU A 46 -11.50 0.25 1.50
CA LEU A 46 -12.21 -0.03 0.26
C LEU A 46 -12.62 -1.50 0.12
N VAL A 47 -11.86 -2.42 0.71
CA VAL A 47 -12.16 -3.87 0.69
C VAL A 47 -12.75 -4.39 2.01
N ALA A 48 -13.22 -3.51 2.88
CA ALA A 48 -13.82 -3.90 4.15
C ALA A 48 -14.94 -4.94 3.94
N GLY A 49 -14.92 -6.01 4.74
CA GLY A 49 -15.88 -7.12 4.65
C GLY A 49 -15.62 -8.14 3.53
N LYS A 50 -14.52 -8.04 2.77
CA LYS A 50 -14.18 -8.99 1.70
C LYS A 50 -13.35 -10.21 2.16
N GLY A 51 -13.11 -10.35 3.47
CA GLY A 51 -12.43 -11.54 4.03
C GLY A 51 -10.90 -11.52 3.96
N PHE A 52 -10.28 -10.40 3.57
CA PHE A 52 -8.82 -10.24 3.65
C PHE A 52 -8.36 -10.04 5.10
N VAL A 53 -7.22 -10.66 5.45
CA VAL A 53 -6.58 -10.49 6.75
C VAL A 53 -5.46 -9.47 6.62
N PHE A 54 -5.55 -8.41 7.43
CA PHE A 54 -4.57 -7.33 7.48
C PHE A 54 -3.86 -7.33 8.83
N ALA A 55 -2.53 -7.37 8.82
CA ALA A 55 -1.70 -7.15 10.00
C ALA A 55 -1.23 -5.69 10.05
N ASP A 56 -1.54 -4.97 11.13
CA ASP A 56 -1.16 -3.57 11.31
C ASP A 56 0.36 -3.44 11.50
N ARG A 57 1.00 -2.58 10.70
CA ARG A 57 2.44 -2.26 10.79
C ARG A 57 2.71 -0.90 11.41
N GLY A 58 1.68 -0.19 11.85
CA GLY A 58 1.75 1.13 12.45
C GLY A 58 1.99 2.25 11.43
N GLU A 59 2.21 3.45 11.97
CA GLU A 59 2.50 4.65 11.20
C GLU A 59 3.94 4.65 10.71
N THR A 60 4.12 4.86 9.41
CA THR A 60 5.43 4.85 8.75
C THR A 60 5.66 6.18 8.05
N ALA A 61 6.74 6.86 8.39
CA ALA A 61 7.20 8.03 7.64
C ALA A 61 7.69 7.60 6.24
N LEU A 62 7.14 8.23 5.20
CA LEU A 62 7.48 7.97 3.81
C LEU A 62 8.09 9.20 3.17
N ARG A 63 9.19 9.02 2.44
CA ARG A 63 9.88 10.13 1.77
C ARG A 63 8.94 10.85 0.80
N GLY A 64 8.75 12.15 1.02
CA GLY A 64 7.89 13.01 0.20
C GLY A 64 6.47 13.19 0.74
N PHE A 65 6.19 12.67 1.94
CA PHE A 65 4.92 12.85 2.65
C PHE A 65 5.20 13.52 3.99
N GLU A 66 4.42 14.54 4.32
CA GLU A 66 4.55 15.28 5.60
C GLU A 66 4.04 14.43 6.76
N ASP A 67 2.86 13.83 6.58
CA ASP A 67 2.24 12.96 7.58
C ASP A 67 2.67 11.50 7.43
N PRO A 68 2.92 10.79 8.54
CA PRO A 68 3.09 9.34 8.53
C PRO A 68 1.87 8.63 7.94
N VAL A 69 2.12 7.56 7.18
CA VAL A 69 1.06 6.73 6.61
C VAL A 69 0.99 5.43 7.39
N ARG A 70 -0.21 5.08 7.88
CA ARG A 70 -0.42 3.76 8.50
C ARG A 70 -0.44 2.67 7.43
N LEU A 71 0.38 1.64 7.63
CA LEU A 71 0.55 0.53 6.69
C LEU A 71 0.03 -0.77 7.28
N TYR A 72 -0.39 -1.66 6.39
CA TYR A 72 -0.87 -2.98 6.73
C TYR A 72 -0.24 -4.03 5.82
N GLU A 73 0.19 -5.15 6.37
CA GLU A 73 0.52 -6.33 5.58
C GLU A 73 -0.75 -7.12 5.26
N ILE A 74 -0.91 -7.57 4.02
CA ILE A 74 -2.00 -8.46 3.60
C ILE A 74 -1.50 -9.90 3.69
N ARG A 75 -2.10 -10.71 4.56
CA ARG A 75 -1.78 -12.15 4.66
C ARG A 75 -2.44 -12.88 3.49
N TRP A 76 -1.63 -13.49 2.63
CA TRP A 76 -2.08 -14.24 1.45
C TRP A 76 -1.60 -15.69 1.42
N GLN A 77 -0.58 -16.01 2.22
CA GLN A 77 -0.12 -17.38 2.44
C GLN A 77 -0.76 -17.90 3.73
N GLU A 78 -1.17 -19.16 3.70
CA GLU A 78 -1.47 -19.90 4.93
C GLU A 78 -0.14 -20.15 5.65
N GLU A 79 -0.09 -19.89 6.96
CA GLU A 79 1.04 -20.34 7.78
C GLU A 79 0.97 -21.89 7.81
N GLU A 80 1.97 -22.56 7.22
CA GLU A 80 2.13 -24.02 7.32
C GLU A 80 2.45 -24.47 8.76
#